data_AF-A0A845YTB3-F1
#
_entry.id   AF-A0A845YTB3-F1
#
_cell.length_a   1.000
_cell.length_b   1.000
_cell.length_c   1.000
_cell.angle_alpha   90.00
_cell.angle_beta   90.00
_cell.angle_gamma   90.00
#
_symmetry.space_group_name_H-M   'P 1'
#
loop_
_entity.id
_entity.type
_entity.pdbx_description
1 polymer ?
#
loop_
_entity_poly.entity_id
_entity_poly.type
_entity_poly.pdbx_seq_one_letter_code
_entity_poly.pdbx_strand_id
1 'polypeptide(L)'
;LDPVSKWFSQYFYNRHKSNDHYKLDCTLEDFLTTDEARHLGRNYSYLLVDGISSEEAGTEAAIGQAIKNLETFALVGVLEKLDWFYRDFQTVFGAELTIEERNKNPLSAKQQKRQIKADIKARVEDICQPNLQIYQAAMEMIQTRHTVAATPLRVK
;
A
#
# COMPACT_ATOMS: atom_id res chain seq x y z
N LEU A 1 -1.91 1.48 2.50
CA LEU A 1 -1.33 2.75 2.02
C LEU A 1 -1.62 2.82 0.54
N ASP A 2 -1.93 4.02 0.04
CA ASP A 2 -2.03 4.33 -1.38
C ASP A 2 -0.79 3.79 -2.12
N PRO A 3 -0.96 2.90 -3.11
CA PRO A 3 0.14 2.22 -3.77
C PRO A 3 1.18 3.15 -4.40
N VAL A 4 0.74 4.24 -5.02
CA VAL A 4 1.64 5.19 -5.68
C VAL A 4 2.47 5.96 -4.65
N SER A 5 1.83 6.43 -3.58
CA SER A 5 2.51 7.08 -2.46
C SER A 5 3.49 6.12 -1.76
N LYS A 6 3.09 4.86 -1.57
CA LYS A 6 3.94 3.79 -1.04
C LYS A 6 5.16 3.57 -1.92
N TRP A 7 4.98 3.51 -3.23
CA TRP A 7 6.06 3.29 -4.20
C TRP A 7 7.10 4.42 -4.13
N PHE A 8 6.66 5.68 -4.18
CA PHE A 8 7.58 6.83 -4.07
C PHE A 8 8.27 6.88 -2.72
N SER A 9 7.53 6.65 -1.63
CA SER A 9 8.10 6.63 -0.28
C SER A 9 9.23 5.61 -0.17
N GLN A 10 9.01 4.39 -0.67
CA GLN A 10 10.01 3.33 -0.68
C GLN A 10 11.24 3.70 -1.51
N TYR A 11 11.04 4.21 -2.73
CA TYR A 11 12.14 4.64 -3.60
C TYR A 11 13.00 5.71 -2.92
N PHE A 12 12.39 6.81 -2.45
CA PHE A 12 13.13 7.90 -1.83
C PHE A 12 13.80 7.48 -0.51
N TYR A 13 13.15 6.62 0.27
CA TYR A 13 13.74 6.08 1.49
C TYR A 13 14.99 5.25 1.15
N ASN A 14 14.88 4.29 0.23
CA ASN A 14 16.00 3.45 -0.18
C ASN A 14 17.13 4.24 -0.86
N ARG A 15 16.80 5.33 -1.56
CA ARG A 15 17.78 6.19 -2.22
C ARG A 15 18.59 7.07 -1.26
N HIS A 16 17.98 7.48 -0.15
CA HIS A 16 18.54 8.52 0.73
C HIS A 16 18.83 8.07 2.17
N LYS A 17 18.47 6.84 2.55
CA LYS A 17 18.80 6.30 3.88
C LYS A 17 20.32 6.16 4.08
N SER A 18 20.73 6.27 5.33
CA SER A 18 22.13 6.20 5.74
C SER A 18 22.69 4.78 5.65
N ASN A 19 21.90 3.77 6.04
CA ASN A 19 22.30 2.37 5.98
C ASN A 19 22.32 1.80 4.54
N ASP A 20 23.11 0.76 4.31
CA ASP A 20 23.33 0.21 2.97
C ASP A 20 22.37 -0.93 2.58
N HIS A 21 21.61 -1.47 3.53
CA HIS A 21 20.69 -2.59 3.29
C HIS A 21 19.59 -2.19 2.28
N TYR A 22 19.55 -2.73 1.07
CA TYR A 22 18.65 -2.31 -0.03
C TYR A 22 18.76 -0.83 -0.41
N LYS A 23 19.95 -0.24 -0.32
CA LYS A 23 20.18 1.14 -0.74
C LYS A 23 20.22 1.23 -2.26
N LEU A 24 19.61 2.27 -2.81
CA LEU A 24 19.63 2.57 -4.24
C LEU A 24 20.66 3.66 -4.53
N ASP A 25 21.37 3.53 -5.64
CA ASP A 25 22.35 4.51 -6.14
C ASP A 25 21.92 5.18 -7.47
N CYS A 26 20.95 4.60 -8.17
CA CYS A 26 20.40 5.11 -9.42
C CYS A 26 19.45 6.31 -9.26
N THR A 27 19.11 6.93 -10.39
CA THR A 27 18.10 7.99 -10.46
C THR A 27 16.69 7.42 -10.47
N LEU A 28 15.68 8.29 -10.36
CA LEU A 28 14.28 7.86 -10.37
C LEU A 28 13.91 7.34 -11.76
N GLU A 29 14.35 8.05 -12.80
CA GLU A 29 14.16 7.67 -14.19
C GLU A 29 14.79 6.31 -14.53
N ASP A 30 16.02 6.05 -14.04
CA ASP A 30 16.70 4.75 -14.23
C ASP A 30 16.01 3.64 -13.43
N PHE A 31 15.59 3.93 -12.20
CA PHE A 31 14.94 2.94 -11.36
C PHE A 31 13.65 2.42 -12.00
N LEU A 32 12.88 3.27 -12.67
CA LEU A 32 11.63 2.89 -13.35
C LEU A 32 11.80 1.82 -14.43
N THR A 33 13.02 1.58 -14.93
CA THR A 33 13.25 0.53 -15.94
C THR A 33 13.59 -0.83 -15.32
N THR A 34 13.83 -0.89 -14.01
CA THR A 34 14.27 -2.09 -13.28
C THR A 34 13.12 -3.06 -12.97
N ASP A 35 13.46 -4.34 -12.76
CA ASP A 35 12.51 -5.33 -12.24
C ASP A 35 12.05 -4.99 -10.82
N GLU A 36 12.91 -4.40 -10.01
CA GLU A 36 12.58 -3.98 -8.65
C GLU A 36 11.47 -2.91 -8.63
N ALA A 37 11.53 -1.93 -9.55
CA ALA A 37 10.45 -0.96 -9.70
C ALA A 37 9.11 -1.61 -10.04
N ARG A 38 9.11 -2.60 -10.94
CA ARG A 38 7.92 -3.39 -11.29
C ARG A 38 7.44 -4.22 -10.10
N HIS A 39 8.35 -4.89 -9.40
CA HIS A 39 8.06 -5.67 -8.20
C HIS A 39 7.36 -4.81 -7.14
N LEU A 40 7.88 -3.62 -6.85
CA LEU A 40 7.27 -2.69 -5.89
C LEU A 40 5.83 -2.29 -6.25
N GLY A 41 5.49 -2.22 -7.54
CA GLY A 41 4.16 -1.89 -8.05
C GLY A 41 3.14 -3.03 -7.99
N ARG A 42 3.60 -4.26 -7.80
CA ARG A 42 2.77 -5.48 -7.70
C ARG A 42 2.97 -6.25 -6.40
N ASN A 43 3.63 -5.65 -5.41
CA ASN A 43 4.05 -6.38 -4.23
C ASN A 43 2.89 -6.78 -3.29
N TYR A 44 1.69 -6.22 -3.43
CA TYR A 44 0.55 -6.61 -2.58
C TYR A 44 0.09 -8.01 -2.90
N SER A 45 -0.08 -8.37 -4.17
CA SER A 45 -0.39 -9.74 -4.56
C SER A 45 0.73 -10.69 -4.18
N TYR A 46 2.00 -10.29 -4.37
CA TYR A 46 3.15 -11.09 -3.94
C TYR A 46 3.16 -11.39 -2.43
N LEU A 47 2.68 -10.45 -1.59
CA LEU A 47 2.61 -10.64 -0.14
C LEU A 47 1.36 -11.37 0.33
N LEU A 48 0.25 -11.27 -0.42
CA LEU A 48 -1.05 -11.80 -0.04
C LEU A 48 -1.36 -13.17 -0.64
N VAL A 49 -0.62 -13.60 -1.67
CA VAL A 49 -0.82 -14.87 -2.36
C VAL A 49 0.41 -15.74 -2.16
N ASP A 50 0.20 -16.96 -1.67
CA ASP A 50 1.26 -17.92 -1.43
C ASP A 50 1.75 -18.58 -2.72
N GLY A 51 3.04 -18.94 -2.76
CA GLY A 51 3.63 -19.76 -3.81
C GLY A 51 3.77 -19.14 -5.20
N ILE A 52 3.57 -17.83 -5.36
CA ILE A 52 3.72 -17.15 -6.66
C ILE A 52 5.09 -16.49 -6.83
N SER A 53 5.58 -16.48 -8.07
CA SER A 53 6.74 -15.70 -8.48
C SER A 53 6.45 -14.21 -8.47
N SER A 54 7.49 -13.37 -8.56
CA SER A 54 7.27 -11.95 -8.74
C SER A 54 6.53 -11.69 -10.05
N GLU A 55 6.84 -12.42 -11.11
CA GLU A 55 6.26 -12.29 -12.45
C GLU A 55 4.75 -12.49 -12.41
N GLU A 56 4.30 -13.55 -11.74
CA GLU A 56 2.90 -13.91 -11.58
C GLU A 56 2.10 -12.91 -10.75
N ALA A 57 2.75 -12.16 -9.86
CA ALA A 57 2.09 -11.17 -9.00
C ALA A 57 1.36 -10.06 -9.79
N GLY A 58 1.74 -9.82 -11.06
CA GLY A 58 1.04 -8.85 -11.91
C GLY A 58 -0.21 -9.38 -12.62
N THR A 59 -0.54 -10.67 -12.48
CA THR A 59 -1.64 -11.30 -13.23
C THR A 59 -3.00 -11.06 -12.57
N GLU A 60 -4.06 -10.97 -13.37
CA GLU A 60 -5.45 -10.88 -12.88
C GLU A 60 -5.81 -12.01 -11.91
N ALA A 61 -5.26 -13.21 -12.12
CA ALA A 61 -5.45 -14.34 -11.22
C ALA A 61 -4.85 -14.08 -9.82
N ALA A 62 -3.61 -13.57 -9.77
CA ALA A 62 -2.95 -13.24 -8.51
C ALA A 62 -3.64 -12.06 -7.80
N ILE A 63 -4.06 -11.04 -8.54
CA ILE A 63 -4.80 -9.88 -8.00
C ILE A 63 -6.14 -10.35 -7.42
N GLY A 64 -6.91 -11.12 -8.18
CA GLY A 64 -8.19 -11.66 -7.71
C GLY A 64 -8.03 -12.57 -6.48
N GLN A 65 -6.97 -13.38 -6.42
CA GLN A 65 -6.68 -14.20 -5.25
C GLN A 65 -6.25 -13.35 -4.05
N ALA A 66 -5.45 -12.30 -4.24
CA ALA A 66 -5.07 -11.39 -3.18
C ALA A 66 -6.30 -10.71 -2.54
N ILE A 67 -7.26 -10.28 -3.37
CA ILE A 67 -8.52 -9.68 -2.91
C ILE A 67 -9.33 -10.70 -2.09
N LYS A 68 -9.48 -11.93 -2.58
CA LYS A 68 -10.15 -13.00 -1.82
C LYS A 68 -9.47 -13.27 -0.48
N ASN A 69 -8.13 -13.26 -0.45
CA ASN A 69 -7.38 -13.48 0.77
C ASN A 69 -7.58 -12.34 1.77
N LEU A 70 -7.73 -11.08 1.31
CA LEU A 70 -8.07 -9.95 2.19
C LEU A 70 -9.37 -10.18 2.97
N GLU A 71 -10.38 -10.81 2.37
CA GLU A 71 -11.66 -11.12 3.03
C GLU A 71 -11.54 -12.12 4.18
N THR A 72 -10.44 -12.88 4.22
CA THR A 72 -10.20 -13.88 5.27
C THR A 72 -9.53 -13.31 6.52
N PHE A 73 -8.96 -12.10 6.43
CA PHE A 73 -8.36 -11.45 7.59
C PHE A 73 -9.43 -10.95 8.55
N ALA A 74 -9.21 -11.19 9.85
CA ALA A 74 -10.10 -10.70 10.91
C ALA A 74 -10.24 -9.17 10.89
N LEU A 75 -9.18 -8.46 10.49
CA LEU A 75 -9.20 -7.02 10.33
C LEU A 75 -8.17 -6.56 9.29
N VAL A 76 -8.61 -5.70 8.37
CA VAL A 76 -7.77 -5.00 7.39
C VAL A 76 -7.97 -3.50 7.55
N GLY A 77 -6.87 -2.75 7.51
CA GLY A 77 -6.85 -1.30 7.56
C GLY A 77 -5.87 -0.68 6.57
N VAL A 78 -5.92 0.65 6.44
CA VAL A 78 -4.99 1.44 5.63
C VAL A 78 -4.44 2.61 6.44
N LEU A 79 -3.23 3.06 6.11
CA LEU A 79 -2.55 4.12 6.87
C LEU A 79 -3.26 5.48 6.76
N GLU A 80 -4.03 5.70 5.70
CA GLU A 80 -4.84 6.90 5.49
C GLU A 80 -6.05 6.99 6.44
N LYS A 81 -6.40 5.87 7.10
CA LYS A 81 -7.59 5.71 7.95
C LYS A 81 -7.23 5.02 9.27
N LEU A 82 -6.11 5.40 9.88
CA LEU A 82 -5.65 4.81 11.15
C LEU A 82 -6.64 5.01 12.29
N ASP A 83 -7.37 6.12 12.32
CA ASP A 83 -8.46 6.38 13.27
C ASP A 83 -9.58 5.33 13.17
N TRP A 84 -9.91 4.89 11.96
CA TRP A 84 -10.87 3.81 11.73
C TRP A 84 -10.29 2.48 12.17
N PHE A 85 -9.02 2.21 11.82
CA PHE A 85 -8.34 0.99 12.20
C PHE A 85 -8.22 0.82 13.72
N TYR A 86 -7.88 1.87 14.48
CA TYR A 86 -7.80 1.80 15.95
C TYR A 86 -9.15 1.41 16.58
N ARG A 87 -10.24 2.01 16.11
CA ARG A 87 -11.60 1.70 16.61
C ARG A 87 -12.01 0.27 16.27
N ASP A 88 -11.76 -0.15 15.03
CA ASP A 88 -12.07 -1.51 14.58
C ASP A 88 -11.22 -2.53 15.34
N PHE A 89 -9.94 -2.24 15.58
CA PHE A 89 -9.04 -3.10 16.34
C PHE A 89 -9.54 -3.30 17.78
N GLN A 90 -9.91 -2.22 18.47
CA GLN A 90 -10.48 -2.31 19.81
C GLN A 90 -11.79 -3.10 19.82
N THR A 91 -12.63 -2.93 18.80
CA THR A 91 -13.91 -3.66 18.68
C THR A 91 -13.69 -5.16 18.44
N VAL A 92 -12.76 -5.53 17.57
CA VAL A 92 -12.49 -6.92 17.19
C VAL A 92 -11.70 -7.66 18.28
N PHE A 93 -10.73 -7.01 18.91
CA PHE A 93 -9.77 -7.66 19.81
C PHE A 93 -9.90 -7.26 21.28
N GLY A 94 -10.74 -6.27 21.61
CA GLY A 94 -10.94 -5.80 22.99
C GLY A 94 -9.74 -5.08 23.61
N ALA A 95 -8.79 -4.61 22.79
CA ALA A 95 -7.55 -3.97 23.25
C ALA A 95 -7.27 -2.67 22.49
N GLU A 96 -6.63 -1.72 23.15
CA GLU A 96 -6.15 -0.49 22.52
C GLU A 96 -4.81 -0.73 21.81
N LEU A 97 -4.63 -0.08 20.66
CA LEU A 97 -3.42 -0.18 19.85
C LEU A 97 -2.79 1.19 19.68
N THR A 98 -1.48 1.27 19.88
CA THR A 98 -0.66 2.44 19.55
C THR A 98 0.33 2.06 18.45
N ILE A 99 0.26 2.72 17.30
CA ILE A 99 1.24 2.54 16.21
C ILE A 99 2.16 3.76 16.20
N GLU A 100 3.44 3.53 16.43
CA GLU A 100 4.47 4.55 16.35
C GLU A 100 4.85 4.87 14.90
N GLU A 101 5.14 6.13 14.62
CA GLU A 101 5.71 6.55 13.34
C GLU A 101 7.22 6.24 13.31
N ARG A 102 7.62 5.34 12.41
CA ARG A 102 9.04 4.96 12.19
C ARG A 102 9.44 5.12 10.72
N ASN A 103 10.74 5.00 10.43
CA ASN A 103 11.30 5.06 9.07
C ASN A 103 10.93 6.32 8.29
N LYS A 104 11.06 7.49 8.93
CA LYS A 104 10.83 8.78 8.27
C LYS A 104 11.75 8.91 7.07
N ASN A 105 11.19 9.37 5.96
CA ASN A 105 11.95 9.55 4.73
C ASN A 105 13.05 10.62 4.95
N PRO A 106 14.33 10.32 4.68
CA PRO A 106 15.40 11.31 4.83
C PRO A 106 15.25 12.50 3.87
N LEU A 107 14.59 12.28 2.73
CA LEU A 107 14.29 13.34 1.78
C LEU A 107 12.95 14.00 2.12
N SER A 108 12.94 15.33 2.28
CA SER A 108 11.71 16.06 2.63
C SER A 108 10.65 15.94 1.54
N ALA A 109 9.36 16.01 1.91
CA ALA A 109 8.26 15.95 0.96
C ALA A 109 8.35 17.03 -0.16
N LYS A 110 8.88 18.22 0.16
CA LYS A 110 9.10 19.29 -0.82
C LYS A 110 10.17 18.90 -1.86
N GLN A 111 11.23 18.23 -1.43
CA GLN A 111 12.28 17.73 -2.32
C GLN A 111 11.79 16.55 -3.17
N GLN A 112 11.02 15.63 -2.59
CA GLN A 112 10.38 14.54 -3.33
C GLN A 112 9.50 15.08 -4.45
N LYS A 113 8.59 16.02 -4.14
CA LYS A 113 7.68 16.63 -5.13
C LYS A 113 8.38 17.31 -6.31
N ARG A 114 9.61 17.82 -6.11
CA ARG A 114 10.40 18.41 -7.20
C ARG A 114 10.91 17.38 -8.21
N GLN A 115 11.05 16.12 -7.79
CA GLN A 115 11.51 15.02 -8.64
C GLN A 115 10.35 14.26 -9.28
N ILE A 116 9.16 14.27 -8.67
CA ILE A 116 7.96 13.61 -9.20
C ILE A 116 7.31 14.50 -10.28
N LYS A 117 7.80 14.38 -11.51
CA LYS A 117 7.18 15.00 -12.69
C LYS A 117 5.91 14.25 -13.10
N ALA A 118 5.08 14.87 -13.93
CA ALA A 118 3.78 14.31 -14.31
C ALA A 118 3.91 12.99 -15.11
N ASP A 119 4.87 12.93 -16.02
CA ASP A 119 5.20 11.73 -16.81
C ASP A 119 5.73 10.59 -15.93
N ILE A 120 6.59 10.90 -14.97
CA ILE A 120 7.09 9.94 -13.97
C ILE A 120 5.91 9.39 -13.14
N LYS A 121 5.03 10.27 -12.67
CA LYS A 121 3.87 9.87 -11.87
C LYS A 121 2.96 8.93 -12.66
N ALA A 122 2.66 9.25 -13.92
CA ALA A 122 1.83 8.41 -14.78
C ALA A 122 2.45 7.02 -14.99
N ARG A 123 3.77 6.94 -15.17
CA ARG A 123 4.48 5.65 -15.27
C ARG A 123 4.41 4.83 -13.98
N VAL A 124 4.54 5.48 -12.82
CA VAL A 124 4.40 4.79 -11.52
C VAL A 124 2.96 4.33 -11.29
N GLU A 125 1.97 5.14 -11.68
CA GLU A 125 0.56 4.76 -11.63
C GLU A 125 0.27 3.52 -12.50
N ASP A 126 0.86 3.43 -13.68
CA ASP A 126 0.78 2.24 -14.55
C ASP A 126 1.43 1.01 -13.90
N ILE A 127 2.66 1.16 -13.41
CA ILE A 127 3.38 0.11 -12.66
C ILE A 127 2.57 -0.38 -11.44
N CYS A 128 1.84 0.52 -10.78
CA CYS A 128 1.09 0.23 -9.57
C CYS A 128 -0.34 -0.27 -9.82
N GLN A 129 -0.80 -0.46 -11.07
CA GLN A 129 -2.16 -0.91 -11.36
C GLN A 129 -2.58 -2.16 -10.57
N PRO A 130 -1.76 -3.23 -10.45
CA PRO A 130 -2.11 -4.40 -9.65
C PRO A 130 -2.38 -4.06 -8.18
N ASN A 131 -1.48 -3.28 -7.56
CA ASN A 131 -1.64 -2.85 -6.18
C ASN A 131 -2.84 -1.90 -5.99
N LEU A 132 -3.15 -1.05 -6.99
CA LEU A 132 -4.28 -0.12 -6.97
C LEU A 132 -5.61 -0.85 -6.93
N GLN A 133 -5.77 -1.92 -7.72
CA GLN A 133 -6.98 -2.75 -7.70
C GLN A 133 -7.19 -3.40 -6.32
N ILE A 134 -6.14 -3.98 -5.74
CA ILE A 134 -6.19 -4.59 -4.41
C ILE A 134 -6.49 -3.55 -3.32
N TYR A 135 -5.84 -2.39 -3.39
CA TYR A 135 -6.05 -1.29 -2.45
C TYR A 135 -7.48 -0.75 -2.52
N GLN A 136 -8.03 -0.60 -3.72
CA GLN A 136 -9.40 -0.12 -3.92
C GLN A 136 -10.42 -1.11 -3.32
N ALA A 137 -10.24 -2.41 -3.56
CA ALA A 137 -11.08 -3.44 -2.94
C ALA A 137 -11.00 -3.39 -1.40
N ALA A 138 -9.80 -3.24 -0.83
CA ALA A 138 -9.64 -3.08 0.62
C ALA A 138 -10.34 -1.83 1.15
N MET A 139 -10.26 -0.70 0.43
CA MET A 139 -10.93 0.54 0.80
C MET A 139 -12.46 0.40 0.79
N GLU A 140 -13.03 -0.29 -0.20
CA GLU A 140 -14.47 -0.56 -0.27
C GLU A 140 -14.94 -1.44 0.90
N MET A 141 -14.17 -2.48 1.26
CA MET A 141 -14.44 -3.31 2.44
C MET A 141 -14.45 -2.48 3.73
N ILE A 142 -13.44 -1.60 3.89
CA ILE A 142 -13.32 -0.71 5.04
C ILE A 142 -14.50 0.27 5.09
N GLN A 143 -14.82 0.94 3.99
CA GLN A 143 -15.93 1.89 3.92
C GLN A 143 -17.29 1.25 4.20
N THR A 144 -17.52 0.03 3.69
CA THR A 144 -18.76 -0.72 3.93
C THR A 144 -18.95 -0.99 5.41
N ARG A 145 -17.88 -1.44 6.10
CA ARG A 145 -17.88 -1.66 7.56
C ARG A 145 -18.31 -0.39 8.33
N HIS A 146 -17.74 0.76 7.97
CA HIS A 146 -18.01 2.03 8.66
C HIS A 146 -19.38 2.65 8.29
N THR A 147 -19.91 2.37 7.10
CA THR A 147 -21.24 2.85 6.68
C THR A 147 -22.36 2.04 7.33
N VAL A 148 -22.21 0.71 7.40
CA VAL A 148 -23.19 -0.18 8.06
C VAL A 148 -23.22 0.10 9.57
N ALA A 149 -22.07 0.31 10.21
CA ALA A 149 -22.00 0.65 11.62
C ALA A 149 -22.64 2.01 11.97
N ALA A 150 -22.74 2.93 11.00
CA ALA A 150 -23.33 4.26 11.19
C ALA A 150 -24.86 4.33 11.00
N THR A 151 -25.50 3.26 10.53
CA THR A 151 -26.96 3.22 10.36
C THR A 151 -27.62 2.76 11.66
N PRO A 152 -28.33 3.62 12.41
CA PRO A 152 -29.02 3.17 13.62
C PRO A 152 -30.12 2.18 13.25
N LEU A 153 -30.21 1.08 14.00
CA LEU A 153 -31.36 0.16 13.96
C LEU A 153 -32.63 0.99 14.14
N ARG A 154 -33.44 1.12 13.09
CA ARG A 154 -34.83 1.57 13.23
C ARG A 154 -35.57 0.50 13.99
N VAL A 155 -35.68 0.66 15.29
CA VAL A 155 -36.62 -0.10 16.13
C VAL A 155 -38.02 0.28 15.64
N LYS A 156 -38.75 -0.70 15.12
CA LYS A 156 -40.21 -0.60 14.87
C LYS A 156 -40.95 -0.92 16.15
#